data_AF-A0A2N0QPL7-F1
#
_entry.id   AF-A0A2N0QPL7-F1
#
_cell.length_a   1.000
_cell.length_b   1.000
_cell.length_c   1.000
_cell.angle_alpha   90.00
_cell.angle_beta   90.00
_cell.angle_gamma   90.00
#
_symmetry.space_group_name_H-M   'P 1'
#
loop_
_entity.id
_entity.type
_entity.pdbx_description
1 polymer ?
#
loop_
_entity_poly.entity_id
_entity_poly.type
_entity_poly.pdbx_seq_one_letter_code
_entity_poly.pdbx_strand_id
1 'polypeptide(L)' 'MLQQYFGYPNFRNGQADIIQNILNQKNTLGILPTGGGKSICFQIPALVFQGTTIVISPLISLMKDQVDALLSSDIPATY' A
#
# COMPACT_ATOMS: atom_id res chain seq x y z
N MET A 1 1.80 -12.49 3.69
CA MET A 1 1.57 -11.03 3.60
C MET A 1 0.26 -10.67 2.90
N LEU A 2 0.10 -10.89 1.58
CA LEU A 2 -1.11 -10.46 0.86
C LEU A 2 -2.41 -11.06 1.42
N GLN A 3 -2.45 -12.38 1.58
CA GLN A 3 -3.60 -13.07 2.18
C GLN A 3 -3.72 -12.79 3.69
N GLN A 4 -2.59 -12.72 4.40
CA GLN A 4 -2.52 -12.59 5.85
C GLN A 4 -2.99 -11.22 6.37
N TYR A 5 -2.60 -10.14 5.71
CA TYR A 5 -2.91 -8.77 6.15
C TYR A 5 -4.02 -8.12 5.33
N PHE A 6 -4.20 -8.51 4.06
CA PHE A 6 -5.15 -7.84 3.16
C PHE A 6 -6.27 -8.78 2.68
N GLY A 7 -6.24 -10.07 3.04
CA GLY A 7 -7.30 -11.02 2.68
C GLY A 7 -7.39 -11.37 1.19
N TYR A 8 -6.43 -10.96 0.36
CA TYR A 8 -6.47 -11.20 -1.09
C TYR A 8 -5.69 -12.45 -1.49
N PRO A 9 -6.24 -13.32 -2.37
CA PRO A 9 -5.56 -14.51 -2.83
C PRO A 9 -4.49 -14.22 -3.89
N ASN A 10 -4.66 -13.15 -4.68
CA ASN A 10 -3.76 -12.78 -5.78
C ASN A 10 -3.72 -11.26 -5.96
N PHE A 11 -2.62 -10.78 -6.55
CA PHE A 11 -2.54 -9.40 -7.03
C PHE A 11 -3.49 -9.15 -8.19
N ARG A 12 -4.03 -7.93 -8.26
CA ARG A 12 -4.72 -7.44 -9.46
C ARG A 12 -3.68 -7.03 -10.51
N ASN A 13 -4.12 -6.95 -11.76
CA ASN A 13 -3.26 -6.58 -12.89
C ASN A 13 -2.52 -5.25 -12.61
N GLY A 14 -1.21 -5.23 -12.89
CA GLY A 14 -0.32 -4.09 -12.68
C GLY A 14 0.19 -3.88 -11.25
N GLN A 15 -0.44 -4.47 -10.22
CA GLN A 15 0.04 -4.29 -8.83
C GLN A 15 1.39 -4.94 -8.60
N ALA A 16 1.57 -6.17 -9.08
CA ALA A 16 2.81 -6.94 -8.89
C ALA A 16 4.03 -6.20 -9.49
N ASP A 17 3.89 -5.66 -10.70
CA ASP A 17 4.97 -4.95 -11.38
C ASP A 17 5.37 -3.66 -10.63
N ILE A 18 4.38 -2.91 -10.13
CA ILE A 18 4.63 -1.69 -9.34
C ILE A 18 5.34 -2.05 -8.04
N ILE A 19 4.84 -3.05 -7.30
CA ILE A 19 5.46 -3.51 -6.05
C ILE A 19 6.89 -3.97 -6.31
N GLN A 20 7.12 -4.76 -7.35
CA GLN A 20 8.45 -5.28 -7.68
C GLN A 20 9.43 -4.14 -8.02
N ASN A 21 8.98 -3.10 -8.73
CA ASN A 21 9.81 -1.93 -9.01
C ASN A 21 10.17 -1.18 -7.72
N ILE A 22 9.20 -0.98 -6.82
CA ILE A 22 9.45 -0.31 -5.53
C ILE A 22 10.40 -1.14 -4.67
N LEU A 23 10.21 -2.47 -4.58
CA LEU A 23 11.10 -3.38 -3.85
C LEU A 23 12.54 -3.35 -4.40
N ASN A 24 12.70 -3.13 -5.71
CA ASN A 24 13.98 -2.92 -6.37
C ASN A 24 14.50 -1.47 -6.26
N GLN A 25 13.90 -0.65 -5.39
CA GLN A 25 14.26 0.75 -5.13
C GLN A 25 14.22 1.64 -6.39
N LYS A 26 13.30 1.34 -7.32
CA LYS A 26 13.10 2.15 -8.53
C LYS A 26 11.98 3.17 -8.32
N ASN A 27 12.23 4.41 -8.72
CA ASN A 27 11.18 5.43 -8.83
C ASN A 27 10.11 4.95 -9.81
N THR A 28 8.86 4.89 -9.34
CA THR A 28 7.76 4.22 -10.06
C THR A 28 6.53 5.10 -10.12
N LEU A 29 5.99 5.32 -11.32
CA LEU A 29 4.69 5.95 -11.54
C LEU A 29 3.63 4.86 -11.75
N GLY A 30 2.78 4.65 -10.76
CA GLY A 30 1.69 3.67 -10.83
C GLY A 30 0.38 4.32 -11.29
N ILE A 31 -0.09 3.97 -12.50
CA ILE A 31 -1.40 4.41 -13.01
C ILE A 31 -2.39 3.26 -12.86
N LEU A 32 -3.34 3.41 -11.95
CA LEU A 32 -4.41 2.43 -11.73
C LEU A 32 -5.78 3.12 -11.63
N PRO A 33 -6.86 2.48 -12.09
CA PRO A 33 -8.21 3.02 -11.95
C PRO A 33 -8.60 3.18 -10.47
N THR A 34 -9.59 4.03 -10.19
CA THR A 34 -10.20 4.11 -8.86
C THR A 34 -10.77 2.74 -8.48
N GLY A 35 -10.61 2.33 -7.22
CA GLY A 35 -10.93 0.98 -6.78
C GLY A 35 -9.95 -0.11 -7.23
N GLY A 36 -8.94 0.21 -8.05
CA GLY A 36 -7.91 -0.73 -8.52
C GLY A 36 -6.92 -1.21 -7.45
N GLY A 37 -7.09 -0.80 -6.19
CA GLY A 37 -6.25 -1.23 -5.08
C GLY A 37 -4.85 -0.60 -5.11
N LYS A 38 -4.76 0.71 -5.36
CA LYS A 38 -3.46 1.42 -5.47
C LYS A 38 -2.68 1.41 -4.15
N SER A 39 -3.39 1.45 -3.02
CA SER A 39 -2.76 1.52 -1.70
C SER A 39 -1.86 0.34 -1.40
N ILE A 40 -2.25 -0.85 -1.85
CA ILE A 40 -1.48 -2.08 -1.64
C ILE A 40 -0.10 -1.99 -2.29
N CYS A 41 0.04 -1.21 -3.36
CA CYS A 41 1.29 -1.05 -4.09
C CYS A 41 2.37 -0.35 -3.26
N PHE A 42 2.00 0.49 -2.28
CA PHE A 42 2.97 1.09 -1.35
C PHE A 42 2.92 0.46 0.06
N GLN A 43 1.77 -0.08 0.49
CA GLN A 43 1.64 -0.72 1.80
C GLN A 43 2.44 -2.01 1.91
N ILE A 44 2.50 -2.83 0.86
CA ILE A 44 3.32 -4.05 0.89
C ILE A 44 4.81 -3.72 1.00
N PRO A 45 5.38 -2.84 0.15
CA PRO A 45 6.76 -2.41 0.35
C PRO A 45 7.02 -1.81 1.73
N ALA A 46 6.06 -1.07 2.31
CA ALA A 46 6.19 -0.50 3.65
C ALA A 46 6.36 -1.55 4.75
N LEU A 47 5.77 -2.74 4.58
CA LEU A 47 5.93 -3.87 5.51
C LEU A 47 7.23 -4.66 5.29
N VAL A 48 7.83 -4.55 4.10
CA VAL A 48 9.05 -5.28 3.73
C VAL A 48 10.30 -4.49 4.09
N PHE A 49 10.27 -3.17 3.86
CA PHE A 49 11.39 -2.31 4.19
C PHE A 49 11.49 -2.03 5.69
N GLN A 50 12.72 -1.87 6.17
CA GLN A 50 12.96 -1.36 7.52
C GLN A 50 12.74 0.16 7.55
N GLY A 51 12.15 0.66 8.63
CA GLY A 51 11.89 2.09 8.85
C GLY A 51 10.45 2.49 8.57
N THR A 52 10.23 3.79 8.36
CA THR A 52 8.89 4.38 8.22
C THR A 52 8.63 4.79 6.76
N THR A 53 7.52 4.30 6.19
CA THR A 53 7.03 4.80 4.89
C THR A 53 6.19 6.06 5.08
N ILE A 54 6.50 7.12 4.34
CA ILE A 54 5.75 8.37 4.35
C ILE A 54 4.81 8.41 3.16
N VAL A 55 3.51 8.59 3.41
CA VAL A 55 2.48 8.71 2.38
C VAL A 55 1.91 10.12 2.41
N ILE A 56 2.04 10.85 1.30
CA ILE A 56 1.51 12.21 1.18
C ILE A 56 0.14 12.15 0.50
N SER A 57 -0.90 12.60 1.21
CA SER A 57 -2.28 12.64 0.72
C SER A 57 -2.87 14.04 0.92
N PRO A 58 -3.67 14.55 -0.03
CA PRO A 58 -4.24 15.90 0.06
C PRO A 58 -5.48 15.99 0.97
N LEU A 59 -6.09 14.86 1.37
CA LEU A 59 -7.37 14.84 2.10
C LEU A 59 -7.24 14.08 3.42
N ILE A 60 -7.60 14.74 4.53
CA ILE A 60 -7.63 14.14 5.87
C ILE A 60 -8.58 12.95 5.93
N SER A 61 -9.74 13.03 5.28
CA SER A 61 -10.70 11.91 5.22
C SER A 61 -10.06 10.66 4.63
N LEU A 62 -9.32 10.81 3.52
CA LEU A 62 -8.61 9.70 2.90
C LEU A 62 -7.48 9.16 3.77
N MET A 63 -6.76 10.05 4.48
CA MET A 63 -5.70 9.64 5.43
C MET A 63 -6.29 8.77 6.55
N LYS A 64 -7.39 9.23 7.15
CA LYS A 64 -8.10 8.50 8.20
C LYS A 64 -8.56 7.13 7.72
N ASP A 65 -9.21 7.04 6.56
CA ASP A 65 -9.69 5.77 6.00
C ASP A 65 -8.54 4.76 5.80
N GLN A 66 -7.36 5.23 5.38
CA GLN A 66 -6.19 4.36 5.21
C GLN A 66 -5.60 3.91 6.55
N VAL A 67 -5.50 4.80 7.54
CA VAL A 67 -4.97 4.45 8.86
C VAL A 67 -5.92 3.50 9.59
N ASP A 68 -7.23 3.75 9.58
CA ASP A 68 -8.22 2.87 10.20
C ASP A 68 -8.16 1.45 9.61
N ALA A 69 -7.96 1.32 8.29
CA ALA A 69 -7.81 0.02 7.62
C ALA A 69 -6.49 -0.70 7.95
N LEU A 70 -5.40 0.04 8.19
CA LEU A 70 -4.13 -0.54 8.62
C LEU A 70 -4.20 -1.01 10.08
N LEU A 71 -4.78 -0.18 10.96
CA LEU A 71 -4.96 -0.52 12.36
C LEU A 71 -5.88 -1.73 12.55
N SER A 72 -6.93 -1.88 11.74
CA SER A 72 -7.79 -3.07 11.77
C SER A 72 -7.09 -4.36 11.29
N SER A 73 -5.94 -4.22 10.63
CA SER A 73 -5.08 -5.32 10.19
C SER A 73 -3.85 -5.48 11.08
N ASP A 74 -3.85 -4.88 12.27
CA ASP A 74 -2.74 -4.84 13.24
C ASP A 74 -1.43 -4.25 12.68
N ILE A 75 -1.53 -3.35 11.70
CA ILE A 75 -0.39 -2.64 11.11
C ILE A 75 -0.28 -1.23 11.74
N PRO A 76 0.83 -0.90 12.42
CA PRO A 76 1.04 0.42 12.99
C PRO A 76 1.06 1.51 11.91
N ALA A 77 0.19 2.51 12.04
CA ALA A 77 0.12 3.66 11.16
C ALA A 77 -0.47 4.88 11.89
N THR A 78 -0.15 6.08 11.42
CA THR A 78 -0.70 7.36 11.92
C THR A 78 -0.73 8.39 10.80
N TYR A 79 -1.48 9.49 10.97
CA TYR A 79 -1.58 10.59 10.02
C TYR A 79 -1.52 11.97 10.69
#